data_AF-A0A4R6VQT0-F1
#
_entry.id   AF-A0A4R6VQT0-F1
#
_cell.length_a   1.000
_cell.length_b   1.000
_cell.length_c   1.000
_cell.angle_alpha   90.00
_cell.angle_beta   90.00
_cell.angle_gamma   90.00
#
_symmetry.space_group_name_H-M   'P 1'
#
loop_
_entity.id
_entity.type
_entity.pdbx_description
1 polymer ?
#
loop_
_entity_poly.entity_id
_entity_poly.type
_entity_poly.pdbx_seq_one_letter_code
_entity_poly.pdbx_strand_id
1 'polypeptide(L)'
;MALLIRRVRRTPTRRDRATLPQATGPPPADLGWRAEVLGGGVRGMQAVPIVISIVAVVVSAFSAWNSVRQTRLTQRTRFGQLIEEISKVDREFDRLMDENEEIISEFDEINYRNRKEVLSRQALRLRLNHRQSCSREMTILAECLDYVQDHPQADRMHRRSIKAAKREGPVAVSSARSAYGVFLFAAGKRAEGSTELQSAVDVLPEATSDQLRRLRVRTLALRARQHFDHRHELDVADSVLNEVATLGSAYVLDSYAREFNADMADYRDQARTARRSPDPPSPKPSRRRIPPATIAQRRPRP
;
A
#
# COMPACT_ATOMS: atom_id res chain seq x y z
N MET A 1 19.10 12.21 -44.48
CA MET A 1 19.61 10.84 -44.72
C MET A 1 18.77 9.87 -43.92
N ALA A 2 18.23 8.87 -44.61
CA ALA A 2 17.28 7.89 -44.10
C ALA A 2 17.94 6.84 -43.20
N LEU A 3 17.19 6.31 -42.23
CA LEU A 3 17.10 4.85 -42.02
C LEU A 3 15.80 4.50 -41.28
N LEU A 4 14.96 3.77 -41.99
CA LEU A 4 13.74 3.10 -41.55
C LEU A 4 14.03 2.02 -40.51
N ILE A 5 13.24 1.93 -39.43
CA ILE A 5 12.90 0.63 -38.82
C ILE A 5 11.40 0.56 -38.52
N ARG A 6 10.75 -0.24 -39.35
CA ARG A 6 9.37 -0.71 -39.32
C ARG A 6 9.28 -1.83 -38.27
N ARG A 7 8.43 -1.74 -37.25
CA ARG A 7 8.08 -2.89 -36.39
C ARG A 7 6.62 -3.27 -36.52
N VAL A 8 6.43 -4.36 -37.23
CA VAL A 8 5.20 -5.11 -37.48
C VAL A 8 4.68 -5.69 -36.16
N ARG A 9 3.45 -5.35 -35.77
CA ARG A 9 2.70 -6.09 -34.75
C ARG A 9 2.17 -7.39 -35.39
N ARG A 10 2.76 -8.53 -35.03
CA ARG A 10 2.15 -9.85 -35.28
C ARG A 10 1.36 -10.25 -34.04
N THR A 11 0.04 -10.34 -34.21
CA THR A 11 -0.89 -11.02 -33.31
C THR A 11 -0.73 -12.53 -33.47
N PRO A 12 -0.51 -13.32 -32.39
CA PRO A 12 -0.69 -14.75 -32.46
C PRO A 12 -2.18 -15.10 -32.38
N THR A 13 -2.62 -15.76 -33.44
CA THR A 13 -3.90 -16.40 -33.66
C THR A 13 -4.12 -17.58 -32.70
N ARG A 14 -5.35 -17.61 -32.18
CA ARG A 14 -6.19 -18.77 -31.84
C ARG A 14 -5.70 -20.11 -32.43
N ARG A 15 -5.35 -21.06 -31.56
CA ARG A 15 -5.37 -22.53 -31.75
C ARG A 15 -6.08 -23.11 -30.53
N ASP A 16 -7.29 -23.61 -30.67
CA ASP A 16 -7.65 -24.97 -31.13
C ASP A 16 -7.43 -26.05 -30.06
N ARG A 17 -8.57 -26.48 -29.53
CA ARG A 17 -8.96 -27.85 -29.14
C ARG A 17 -7.90 -28.74 -28.49
N ALA A 18 -8.09 -28.99 -27.19
CA ALA A 18 -7.98 -30.33 -26.64
C ALA A 18 -9.36 -30.76 -26.13
N THR A 19 -10.16 -31.34 -27.02
CA THR A 19 -11.33 -32.15 -26.68
C THR A 19 -10.84 -33.43 -26.00
N LEU A 20 -11.19 -33.59 -24.73
CA LEU A 20 -11.06 -34.84 -23.99
C LEU A 20 -11.95 -35.90 -24.66
N PRO A 21 -11.47 -37.14 -24.87
CA PRO A 21 -12.35 -38.22 -25.30
C PRO A 21 -13.30 -38.59 -24.15
N GLN A 22 -14.61 -38.42 -24.39
CA GLN A 22 -15.65 -39.07 -23.62
C GLN A 22 -15.57 -40.58 -23.88
N ALA A 23 -15.06 -41.33 -22.92
CA ALA A 23 -15.20 -42.77 -22.89
C ALA A 23 -16.62 -43.10 -22.39
N THR A 24 -17.58 -43.19 -23.31
CA THR A 24 -18.85 -43.89 -23.06
C THR A 24 -18.62 -45.38 -23.23
N GLY A 25 -18.33 -46.06 -22.13
CA GLY A 25 -18.39 -47.51 -22.03
C GLY A 25 -19.06 -47.88 -20.69
N PRO A 26 -20.03 -48.80 -20.66
CA PRO A 26 -20.56 -49.33 -19.40
C PRO A 26 -19.43 -50.04 -18.64
N PRO A 27 -19.37 -49.96 -17.30
CA PRO A 27 -18.39 -50.71 -16.54
C PRO A 27 -18.65 -52.21 -16.75
N PRO A 28 -17.63 -53.02 -17.09
CA PRO A 28 -17.75 -54.45 -16.94
C PRO A 28 -17.93 -54.76 -15.46
N ALA A 29 -19.05 -55.40 -15.14
CA ALA A 29 -19.15 -56.28 -13.98
C ALA A 29 -18.01 -57.30 -14.03
N ASP A 30 -17.59 -57.78 -12.86
CA ASP A 30 -16.51 -58.74 -12.63
C ASP A 30 -15.08 -58.18 -12.62
N LEU A 31 -14.76 -57.49 -11.52
CA LEU A 31 -13.49 -57.70 -10.83
C LEU A 31 -13.80 -58.24 -9.43
N GLY A 32 -14.19 -59.52 -9.42
CA GLY A 32 -14.05 -60.35 -8.24
C GLY A 32 -12.58 -60.43 -7.86
N TRP A 33 -12.18 -59.63 -6.87
CA TRP A 33 -10.94 -59.85 -6.16
C TRP A 33 -11.07 -61.16 -5.38
N ARG A 34 -10.65 -62.23 -6.03
CA ARG A 34 -10.21 -63.48 -5.40
C ARG A 34 -9.12 -63.13 -4.39
N ALA A 35 -9.53 -62.92 -3.15
CA ALA A 35 -8.66 -63.03 -2.00
C ALA A 35 -8.51 -64.53 -1.70
N GLU A 36 -7.60 -65.21 -2.37
CA GLU A 36 -7.15 -66.50 -1.87
C GLU A 36 -5.71 -66.83 -2.27
N VAL A 37 -5.00 -67.28 -1.24
CA VAL A 37 -3.68 -67.91 -1.22
C VAL A 37 -2.45 -66.99 -1.34
N LEU A 38 -2.03 -66.49 -0.19
CA LEU A 38 -0.73 -66.91 0.36
C LEU A 38 -0.90 -67.34 1.82
N GLY A 39 -0.98 -68.65 2.01
CA GLY A 39 -0.63 -69.29 3.28
C GLY A 39 0.88 -69.17 3.47
N GLY A 40 1.30 -68.32 4.41
CA GLY A 40 2.70 -68.06 4.69
C GLY A 40 2.89 -67.03 5.79
N GLY A 41 2.73 -67.44 7.05
CA GLY A 41 3.28 -66.74 8.20
C GLY A 41 2.46 -65.58 8.76
N VAL A 42 2.12 -65.71 10.05
CA VAL A 42 1.43 -64.75 10.91
C VAL A 42 2.31 -63.52 11.22
N ARG A 43 2.81 -62.82 10.19
CA ARG A 43 3.56 -61.55 10.33
C ARG A 43 3.05 -60.40 9.45
N GLY A 44 2.09 -60.64 8.54
CA GLY A 44 1.59 -59.62 7.60
C GLY A 44 0.36 -58.82 8.05
N MET A 45 -0.42 -59.30 9.03
CA MET A 45 -1.67 -58.63 9.47
C MET A 45 -1.44 -57.37 10.33
N GLN A 46 -0.23 -57.15 10.83
CA GLN A 46 0.11 -55.92 11.56
C GLN A 46 0.46 -54.76 10.62
N ALA A 47 0.74 -55.00 9.33
CA ALA A 47 1.19 -53.95 8.41
C ALA A 47 0.05 -53.07 7.85
N VAL A 48 -1.13 -53.64 7.62
CA VAL A 48 -2.30 -52.93 7.04
C VAL A 48 -2.78 -51.76 7.92
N PRO A 49 -3.00 -51.91 9.24
CA PRO A 49 -3.40 -50.79 10.09
C PRO A 49 -2.30 -49.72 10.20
N ILE A 50 -1.02 -50.10 10.13
CA ILE A 50 0.11 -49.17 10.15
C ILE A 50 0.11 -48.31 8.87
N VAL A 51 -0.10 -48.90 7.69
CA VAL A 51 -0.16 -48.17 6.42
C VAL A 51 -1.37 -47.21 6.38
N ILE A 52 -2.54 -47.64 6.87
CA ILE A 52 -3.73 -46.78 6.94
C ILE A 52 -3.49 -45.59 7.89
N SER A 53 -2.82 -45.82 9.02
CA SER A 53 -2.47 -44.76 9.98
C SER A 53 -1.49 -43.74 9.38
N ILE A 54 -0.46 -44.21 8.66
CA ILE A 54 0.50 -43.33 7.97
C ILE A 54 -0.20 -42.48 6.89
N VAL A 55 -1.06 -43.09 6.07
CA VAL A 55 -1.82 -42.36 5.04
C VAL A 55 -2.75 -41.32 5.67
N ALA A 56 -3.44 -41.66 6.78
CA ALA A 56 -4.30 -40.72 7.49
C ALA A 56 -3.51 -39.52 8.07
N VAL A 57 -2.31 -39.77 8.62
CA VAL A 57 -1.41 -38.71 9.11
C VAL A 57 -0.93 -37.81 7.96
N VAL A 58 -0.56 -38.39 6.82
CA VAL A 58 -0.13 -37.62 5.63
C VAL A 58 -1.28 -36.77 5.08
N VAL A 59 -2.50 -37.32 4.98
CA VAL A 59 -3.68 -36.58 4.52
C VAL A 59 -4.07 -35.48 5.51
N SER A 60 -3.99 -35.75 6.82
CA SER A 60 -4.26 -34.75 7.87
C SER A 60 -3.22 -33.62 7.84
N ALA A 61 -1.93 -33.95 7.72
CA ALA A 61 -0.86 -32.98 7.58
C ALA A 61 -1.00 -32.15 6.28
N PHE A 62 -1.39 -32.78 5.17
CA PHE A 62 -1.64 -32.10 3.89
C PHE A 62 -2.89 -31.20 3.94
N SER A 63 -3.96 -31.64 4.59
CA SER A 63 -5.18 -30.84 4.81
C SER A 63 -4.90 -29.64 5.72
N ALA A 64 -4.17 -29.85 6.82
CA ALA A 64 -3.71 -28.78 7.71
C ALA A 64 -2.80 -27.80 6.98
N TRP A 65 -1.87 -28.30 6.14
CA TRP A 65 -1.01 -27.46 5.30
C TRP A 65 -1.82 -26.59 4.33
N ASN A 66 -2.79 -27.19 3.62
CA ASN A 66 -3.64 -26.46 2.68
C ASN A 66 -4.52 -25.42 3.39
N SER A 67 -5.06 -25.74 4.56
CA SER A 67 -5.82 -24.81 5.40
C SER A 67 -4.96 -23.62 5.87
N VAL A 68 -3.73 -23.88 6.32
CA VAL A 68 -2.78 -22.82 6.69
C VAL A 68 -2.41 -21.97 5.48
N ARG A 69 -2.19 -22.57 4.31
CA ARG A 69 -1.87 -21.86 3.07
C ARG A 69 -3.03 -20.97 2.62
N GLN A 70 -4.27 -21.48 2.63
CA GLN A 70 -5.46 -20.71 2.33
C GLN A 70 -5.64 -19.56 3.31
N THR A 71 -5.47 -19.80 4.61
CA THR A 71 -5.55 -18.76 5.64
C THR A 71 -4.54 -17.64 5.40
N ARG A 72 -3.29 -17.98 5.03
CA ARG A 72 -2.26 -16.99 4.68
C ARG A 72 -2.62 -16.18 3.44
N LEU A 73 -3.16 -16.82 2.40
CA LEU A 73 -3.62 -16.13 1.19
C LEU A 73 -4.79 -15.18 1.51
N THR A 74 -5.76 -15.62 2.30
CA THR A 74 -6.88 -14.77 2.74
C THR A 74 -6.38 -13.58 3.56
N GLN A 75 -5.43 -13.78 4.48
CA GLN A 75 -4.81 -12.70 5.25
C GLN A 75 -4.05 -11.71 4.35
N ARG A 76 -3.33 -12.19 3.33
CA ARG A 76 -2.65 -11.34 2.34
C ARG A 76 -3.63 -10.46 1.58
N THR A 77 -4.73 -11.05 1.10
CA THR A 77 -5.77 -10.34 0.34
C THR A 77 -6.45 -9.30 1.23
N ARG A 78 -6.84 -9.67 2.45
CA ARG A 78 -7.43 -8.74 3.43
C ARG A 78 -6.49 -7.58 3.76
N PHE A 79 -5.20 -7.86 3.95
CA PHE A 79 -4.22 -6.81 4.17
C PHE A 79 -4.13 -5.87 2.97
N GLY A 80 -4.09 -6.40 1.73
CA GLY A 80 -4.10 -5.59 0.52
C GLY A 80 -5.35 -4.69 0.41
N GLN A 81 -6.52 -5.24 0.73
CA GLN A 81 -7.79 -4.49 0.75
C GLN A 81 -7.76 -3.34 1.76
N LEU A 82 -7.25 -3.55 2.97
CA LEU A 82 -7.12 -2.47 3.97
C LEU A 82 -6.18 -1.36 3.50
N ILE A 83 -5.07 -1.71 2.83
CA ILE A 83 -4.14 -0.70 2.27
C ILE A 83 -4.81 0.10 1.14
N GLU A 84 -5.62 -0.56 0.31
CA GLU A 84 -6.40 0.11 -0.73
C GLU A 84 -7.46 1.03 -0.13
N GLU A 85 -8.17 0.61 0.91
CA GLU A 85 -9.13 1.43 1.64
C GLU A 85 -8.48 2.65 2.28
N ILE A 86 -7.31 2.49 2.91
CA ILE A 86 -6.50 3.59 3.42
C ILE A 86 -6.18 4.58 2.29
N SER A 87 -5.65 4.09 1.17
CA SER A 87 -5.30 4.93 0.02
C SER A 87 -6.52 5.61 -0.62
N LYS A 88 -7.71 5.02 -0.46
CA LYS A 88 -8.97 5.63 -0.88
C LYS A 88 -9.37 6.76 0.07
N VAL A 89 -9.23 6.57 1.38
CA VAL A 89 -9.51 7.59 2.39
C VAL A 89 -8.59 8.81 2.19
N ASP A 90 -7.30 8.58 1.89
CA ASP A 90 -6.37 9.67 1.56
C ASP A 90 -6.83 10.46 0.31
N ARG A 91 -7.18 9.78 -0.79
CA ARG A 91 -7.69 10.44 -2.00
C ARG A 91 -9.02 11.17 -1.80
N GLU A 92 -9.90 10.63 -0.96
CA GLU A 92 -11.16 11.29 -0.58
C GLU A 92 -10.86 12.60 0.16
N PHE A 93 -9.88 12.59 1.07
CA PHE A 93 -9.47 13.76 1.81
C PHE A 93 -8.73 14.79 0.95
N ASP A 94 -7.80 14.36 0.10
CA ASP A 94 -7.12 15.23 -0.87
C ASP A 94 -8.13 15.97 -1.74
N ARG A 95 -9.15 15.26 -2.22
CA ARG A 95 -10.22 15.85 -3.02
C ARG A 95 -11.04 16.87 -2.22
N LEU A 96 -11.30 16.62 -0.93
CA LEU A 96 -11.99 17.58 -0.07
C LEU A 96 -11.13 18.84 0.19
N MET A 97 -9.81 18.68 0.31
CA MET A 97 -8.86 19.80 0.43
C MET A 97 -8.85 20.64 -0.85
N ASP A 98 -8.80 19.99 -2.02
CA ASP A 98 -8.83 20.66 -3.32
C ASP A 98 -10.17 21.36 -3.59
N GLU A 99 -11.30 20.76 -3.20
CA GLU A 99 -12.64 21.33 -3.44
C GLU A 99 -13.01 22.48 -2.47
N ASN A 100 -12.42 22.52 -1.27
CA ASN A 100 -12.78 23.49 -0.21
C ASN A 100 -11.61 24.42 0.15
N GLU A 101 -11.03 25.09 -0.86
CA GLU A 101 -9.81 25.95 -0.88
C GLU A 101 -9.43 26.74 0.40
N GLU A 102 -10.31 26.97 1.37
CA GLU A 102 -9.99 27.69 2.61
C GLU A 102 -10.40 27.01 3.93
N ILE A 103 -11.42 26.12 3.99
CA ILE A 103 -11.92 25.58 5.27
C ILE A 103 -12.47 24.16 5.11
N ILE A 104 -11.72 23.19 5.64
CA ILE A 104 -12.24 21.86 5.90
C ILE A 104 -13.01 21.91 7.20
N SER A 105 -14.21 21.32 7.20
CA SER A 105 -14.99 21.18 8.43
C SER A 105 -14.21 20.34 9.43
N GLU A 106 -14.13 20.79 10.69
CA GLU A 106 -13.55 20.02 11.80
C GLU A 106 -14.14 18.60 11.86
N PHE A 107 -15.43 18.46 11.51
CA PHE A 107 -16.09 17.15 11.43
C PHE A 107 -15.48 16.23 10.38
N ASP A 108 -15.13 16.75 9.20
CA ASP A 108 -14.54 15.96 8.12
C ASP A 108 -13.11 15.54 8.45
N GLU A 109 -12.34 16.40 9.10
CA GLU A 109 -10.99 16.09 9.59
C GLU A 109 -11.02 15.01 10.69
N ILE A 110 -11.93 15.13 11.67
CA ILE A 110 -12.14 14.12 12.72
C ILE A 110 -12.56 12.78 12.09
N ASN A 111 -13.48 12.80 11.13
CA ASN A 111 -13.93 11.59 10.44
C ASN A 111 -12.77 10.93 9.67
N TYR A 112 -11.99 11.72 8.94
CA TYR A 112 -10.79 11.26 8.23
C TYR A 112 -9.80 10.59 9.20
N ARG A 113 -9.45 11.27 10.30
CA ARG A 113 -8.54 10.76 11.32
C ARG A 113 -9.04 9.44 11.94
N ASN A 114 -10.31 9.39 12.34
CA ASN A 114 -10.91 8.19 12.95
C ASN A 114 -10.90 7.00 11.98
N ARG A 115 -11.27 7.22 10.70
CA ARG A 115 -11.22 6.18 9.67
C ARG A 115 -9.79 5.66 9.48
N LYS A 116 -8.81 6.57 9.39
CA LYS A 116 -7.39 6.24 9.20
C LYS A 116 -6.81 5.48 10.40
N GLU A 117 -7.21 5.82 11.63
CA GLU A 117 -6.80 5.11 12.85
C GLU A 117 -7.36 3.69 12.91
N VAL A 118 -8.65 3.50 12.64
CA VAL A 118 -9.27 2.17 12.65
C VAL A 118 -8.61 1.26 11.60
N LEU A 119 -8.46 1.75 10.37
CA LEU A 119 -7.89 0.98 9.27
C LEU A 119 -6.40 0.64 9.52
N SER A 120 -5.60 1.60 9.97
CA SER A 120 -4.17 1.38 10.25
C SER A 120 -3.95 0.36 11.37
N ARG A 121 -4.76 0.39 12.44
CA ARG A 121 -4.69 -0.60 13.53
C ARG A 121 -5.06 -2.01 13.04
N GLN A 122 -6.09 -2.13 12.21
CA GLN A 122 -6.47 -3.42 11.61
C GLN A 122 -5.37 -3.95 10.68
N ALA A 123 -4.82 -3.09 9.83
CA ALA A 123 -3.74 -3.42 8.92
C ALA A 123 -2.47 -3.84 9.68
N LEU A 124 -2.12 -3.15 10.77
CA LEU A 124 -0.99 -3.50 11.63
C LEU A 124 -1.17 -4.89 12.26
N ARG A 125 -2.36 -5.20 12.81
CA ARG A 125 -2.65 -6.53 13.37
C ARG A 125 -2.50 -7.64 12.32
N LEU A 126 -3.04 -7.44 11.12
CA LEU A 126 -2.87 -8.40 10.02
C LEU A 126 -1.39 -8.52 9.62
N ARG A 127 -0.65 -7.41 9.57
CA ARG A 127 0.78 -7.41 9.22
C ARG A 127 1.66 -8.14 10.23
N LEU A 128 1.33 -8.10 11.51
CA LEU A 128 2.06 -8.86 12.53
C LEU A 128 1.90 -10.38 12.33
N ASN A 129 0.74 -10.80 11.83
CA ASN A 129 0.45 -12.21 11.56
C ASN A 129 0.93 -12.67 10.17
N HIS A 130 1.19 -11.74 9.25
CA HIS A 130 1.54 -12.02 7.86
C HIS A 130 2.90 -11.42 7.45
N ARG A 131 3.82 -12.23 6.91
CA ARG A 131 5.20 -11.80 6.59
C ARG A 131 5.45 -11.28 5.16
N GLN A 132 4.56 -11.50 4.20
CA GLN A 132 4.81 -11.27 2.76
C GLN A 132 4.21 -9.96 2.21
N SER A 133 4.33 -8.85 2.95
CA SER A 133 3.88 -7.54 2.44
C SER A 133 4.95 -6.90 1.57
N CYS A 134 4.55 -6.17 0.53
CA CYS A 134 5.51 -5.44 -0.31
C CYS A 134 5.97 -4.13 0.36
N SER A 135 7.04 -3.53 -0.17
CA SER A 135 7.59 -2.28 0.38
C SER A 135 6.57 -1.14 0.37
N ARG A 136 5.78 -1.02 -0.71
CA ARG A 136 4.77 0.04 -0.87
C ARG A 136 3.68 -0.04 0.20
N GLU A 137 3.13 -1.23 0.44
CA GLU A 137 2.09 -1.43 1.45
C GLU A 137 2.60 -1.10 2.85
N MET A 138 3.84 -1.48 3.16
CA MET A 138 4.44 -1.15 4.46
C MET A 138 4.72 0.35 4.61
N THR A 139 5.01 1.04 3.51
CA THR A 139 5.22 2.50 3.50
C THR A 139 3.91 3.23 3.76
N ILE A 140 2.83 2.86 3.07
CA ILE A 140 1.48 3.43 3.30
C ILE A 140 1.05 3.20 4.75
N LEU A 141 1.24 1.98 5.28
CA LEU A 141 0.93 1.68 6.68
C LEU A 141 1.78 2.54 7.64
N ALA A 142 3.06 2.75 7.34
CA ALA A 142 3.95 3.57 8.18
C ALA A 142 3.50 5.03 8.22
N GLU A 143 3.19 5.62 7.05
CA GLU A 143 2.67 7.00 6.93
C GLU A 143 1.35 7.16 7.71
N CYS A 144 0.49 6.14 7.69
CA CYS A 144 -0.74 6.14 8.49
C CYS A 144 -0.48 6.07 9.99
N LEU A 145 0.43 5.19 10.42
CA LEU A 145 0.80 5.06 11.83
C LEU A 145 1.42 6.34 12.36
N ASP A 146 2.23 7.00 11.54
CA ASP A 146 2.80 8.30 11.86
C ASP A 146 1.71 9.38 11.98
N TYR A 147 0.72 9.38 11.08
CA TYR A 147 -0.40 10.33 11.12
C TYR A 147 -1.23 10.20 12.40
N VAL A 148 -1.42 8.97 12.89
CA VAL A 148 -2.13 8.70 14.15
C VAL A 148 -1.22 8.76 15.38
N GLN A 149 -0.01 9.33 15.23
CA GLN A 149 0.97 9.56 16.29
C GLN A 149 1.55 8.28 16.95
N ASP A 150 1.46 7.12 16.28
CA ASP A 150 2.16 5.90 16.68
C ASP A 150 3.57 5.85 16.04
N HIS A 151 4.39 6.84 16.38
CA HIS A 151 5.74 7.00 15.82
C HIS A 151 6.65 5.77 16.01
N PRO A 152 6.62 5.03 17.14
CA PRO A 152 7.41 3.81 17.29
C PRO A 152 7.02 2.70 16.32
N GLN A 153 5.73 2.53 16.00
CA GLN A 153 5.32 1.57 14.96
C GLN A 153 5.61 2.10 13.56
N ALA A 154 5.45 3.40 13.31
CA ALA A 154 5.80 4.01 12.03
C ALA A 154 7.28 3.80 11.68
N ASP A 155 8.20 4.11 12.61
CA ASP A 155 9.65 3.88 12.45
C ASP A 155 9.96 2.41 12.11
N ARG A 156 9.36 1.48 12.86
CA ARG A 156 9.51 0.04 12.60
C ARG A 156 8.99 -0.36 11.22
N MET A 157 7.87 0.20 10.77
CA MET A 157 7.30 -0.13 9.46
C MET A 157 8.13 0.45 8.31
N HIS A 158 8.64 1.69 8.44
CA HIS A 158 9.56 2.27 7.45
C HIS A 158 10.85 1.45 7.31
N ARG A 159 11.49 1.07 8.42
CA ARG A 159 12.69 0.21 8.37
C ARG A 159 12.41 -1.14 7.70
N ARG A 160 11.24 -1.72 7.96
CA ARG A 160 10.80 -2.97 7.31
C ARG A 160 10.50 -2.77 5.82
N SER A 161 9.92 -1.63 5.43
CA SER A 161 9.64 -1.32 4.04
C SER A 161 10.92 -1.21 3.22
N ILE A 162 11.95 -0.55 3.74
CA ILE A 162 13.28 -0.48 3.11
C ILE A 162 13.88 -1.89 2.94
N LYS A 163 13.77 -2.75 3.95
CA LYS A 163 14.29 -4.14 3.85
C LYS A 163 13.58 -4.95 2.76
N ALA A 164 12.27 -4.79 2.59
CA ALA A 164 11.53 -5.44 1.50
C ALA A 164 11.87 -4.82 0.15
N ALA A 165 11.99 -3.49 0.09
CA ALA A 165 12.29 -2.75 -1.12
C ALA A 165 13.61 -3.20 -1.78
N LYS A 166 14.61 -3.57 -0.97
CA LYS A 166 15.89 -4.12 -1.46
C LYS A 166 15.72 -5.37 -2.34
N ARG A 167 14.63 -6.11 -2.19
CA ARG A 167 14.30 -7.29 -3.01
C ARG A 167 13.49 -6.92 -4.27
N GLU A 168 12.85 -5.75 -4.25
CA GLU A 168 11.96 -5.27 -5.33
C GLU A 168 12.71 -4.39 -6.34
N GLY A 169 13.86 -3.82 -5.95
CA GLY A 169 14.78 -3.12 -6.85
C GLY A 169 15.03 -1.66 -6.47
N PRO A 170 15.89 -0.95 -7.22
CA PRO A 170 16.37 0.39 -6.87
C PRO A 170 15.27 1.43 -6.71
N VAL A 171 14.27 1.42 -7.60
CA VAL A 171 13.13 2.37 -7.54
C VAL A 171 12.31 2.18 -6.26
N ALA A 172 12.08 0.93 -5.85
CA ALA A 172 11.38 0.64 -4.60
C ALA A 172 12.21 1.10 -3.39
N VAL A 173 13.53 0.87 -3.40
CA VAL A 173 14.42 1.31 -2.31
C VAL A 173 14.42 2.82 -2.20
N SER A 174 14.54 3.52 -3.32
CA SER A 174 14.44 4.98 -3.39
C SER A 174 13.11 5.46 -2.80
N SER A 175 11.99 4.83 -3.19
CA SER A 175 10.66 5.15 -2.67
C SER A 175 10.53 5.00 -1.16
N ALA A 176 10.99 3.87 -0.62
CA ALA A 176 10.90 3.57 0.82
C ALA A 176 11.80 4.49 1.66
N ARG A 177 13.05 4.73 1.21
CA ARG A 177 14.00 5.63 1.88
C ARG A 177 13.51 7.07 1.90
N SER A 178 12.95 7.54 0.79
CA SER A 178 12.35 8.87 0.71
C SER A 178 11.24 9.08 1.73
N ALA A 179 10.31 8.11 1.85
CA ALA A 179 9.23 8.21 2.84
C ALA A 179 9.78 8.20 4.27
N TYR A 180 10.82 7.38 4.53
CA TYR A 180 11.43 7.34 5.84
C TYR A 180 12.20 8.62 6.18
N GLY A 181 12.88 9.22 5.20
CA GLY A 181 13.53 10.52 5.37
C GLY A 181 12.55 11.60 5.81
N VAL A 182 11.41 11.73 5.14
CA VAL A 182 10.34 12.69 5.52
C VAL A 182 9.85 12.43 6.95
N PHE A 183 9.59 11.17 7.31
CA PHE A 183 9.23 10.79 8.69
C PHE A 183 10.29 11.23 9.72
N LEU A 184 11.58 11.06 9.41
CA LEU A 184 12.67 11.45 10.32
C LEU A 184 12.75 12.96 10.53
N PHE A 185 12.47 13.75 9.49
CA PHE A 185 12.34 15.22 9.65
C PHE A 185 11.18 15.60 10.56
N ALA A 186 10.01 14.98 10.37
CA ALA A 186 8.85 15.20 11.25
C ALA A 186 9.13 14.78 12.71
N ALA A 187 9.91 13.71 12.89
CA ALA A 187 10.37 13.26 14.21
C ALA A 187 11.53 14.09 14.80
N GLY A 188 11.96 15.19 14.16
CA GLY A 188 13.06 16.05 14.61
C GLY A 188 14.47 15.49 14.38
N LYS A 189 14.60 14.32 13.75
CA LYS A 189 15.87 13.64 13.47
C LYS A 189 16.45 14.05 12.11
N ARG A 190 16.71 15.35 11.96
CA ARG A 190 17.06 15.96 10.66
C ARG A 190 18.29 15.32 10.00
N ALA A 191 19.39 15.11 10.74
CA ALA A 191 20.61 14.53 10.18
C ALA A 191 20.41 13.09 9.64
N GLU A 192 19.64 12.26 10.35
CA GLU A 192 19.26 10.93 9.87
C GLU A 192 18.33 11.04 8.65
N GLY A 193 17.39 11.99 8.67
CA GLY A 193 16.49 12.29 7.56
C GLY A 193 17.24 12.66 6.28
N SER A 194 18.17 13.61 6.35
CA SER A 194 19.01 14.04 5.23
C SER A 194 19.81 12.86 4.64
N THR A 195 20.39 12.03 5.51
CA THR A 195 21.12 10.82 5.08
C THR A 195 20.24 9.84 4.31
N GLU A 196 19.00 9.63 4.76
CA GLU A 196 18.03 8.77 4.09
C GLU A 196 17.53 9.35 2.76
N LEU A 197 17.31 10.67 2.69
CA LEU A 197 16.93 11.36 1.46
C LEU A 197 18.05 11.30 0.40
N GLN A 198 19.29 11.56 0.79
CA GLN A 198 20.48 11.42 -0.07
C GLN A 198 20.61 9.96 -0.57
N SER A 199 20.53 9.00 0.36
CA SER A 199 20.57 7.56 0.02
C SER A 199 19.43 7.13 -0.92
N ALA A 200 18.30 7.83 -0.90
CA ALA A 200 17.20 7.58 -1.83
C ALA A 200 17.52 8.03 -3.26
N VAL A 201 18.30 9.11 -3.42
CA VAL A 201 18.75 9.60 -4.74
C VAL A 201 19.87 8.70 -5.26
N ASP A 202 20.86 8.37 -4.44
CA ASP A 202 22.06 7.64 -4.84
C ASP A 202 21.81 6.19 -5.26
N VAL A 203 20.74 5.57 -4.75
CA VAL A 203 20.41 4.19 -5.13
C VAL A 203 20.00 4.07 -6.60
N LEU A 204 19.64 5.17 -7.27
CA LEU A 204 19.32 5.19 -8.68
C LEU A 204 20.60 5.22 -9.51
N PRO A 205 20.79 4.26 -10.45
CA PRO A 205 22.02 4.17 -11.26
C PRO A 205 22.38 5.50 -11.93
N GLU A 206 23.65 5.85 -12.00
CA GLU A 206 24.13 7.05 -12.74
C GLU A 206 23.77 6.99 -14.22
N ALA A 207 23.69 5.79 -14.80
CA ALA A 207 23.31 5.58 -16.19
C ALA A 207 21.81 5.81 -16.47
N THR A 208 20.98 5.94 -15.44
CA THR A 208 19.57 6.33 -15.61
C THR A 208 19.52 7.84 -15.73
N SER A 209 19.20 8.32 -16.94
CA SER A 209 19.23 9.73 -17.37
C SER A 209 18.93 10.75 -16.26
N ASP A 210 19.62 11.89 -16.28
CA ASP A 210 19.36 13.03 -15.39
C ASP A 210 17.87 13.33 -15.20
N GLN A 211 17.05 13.03 -16.20
CA GLN A 211 15.59 13.11 -16.16
C GLN A 211 14.95 12.26 -15.04
N LEU A 212 15.42 11.05 -14.76
CA LEU A 212 14.91 10.22 -13.66
C LEU A 212 15.33 10.75 -12.29
N ARG A 213 16.54 11.28 -12.17
CA ARG A 213 16.98 11.99 -10.96
C ARG A 213 16.15 13.25 -10.72
N ARG A 214 15.90 14.05 -11.77
CA ARG A 214 14.98 15.20 -11.76
C ARG A 214 13.57 14.83 -11.30
N LEU A 215 12.98 13.81 -11.94
CA LEU A 215 11.65 13.32 -11.56
C LEU A 215 11.64 12.84 -10.11
N ARG A 216 12.75 12.30 -9.61
CA ARG A 216 12.85 11.83 -8.23
C ARG A 216 12.90 12.98 -7.22
N VAL A 217 13.74 13.99 -7.45
CA VAL A 217 13.76 15.22 -6.65
C VAL A 217 12.38 15.87 -6.64
N ARG A 218 11.70 15.92 -7.80
CA ARG A 218 10.30 16.37 -7.88
C ARG A 218 9.34 15.53 -7.05
N THR A 219 9.47 14.20 -7.10
CA THR A 219 8.61 13.30 -6.31
C THR A 219 8.86 13.48 -4.80
N LEU A 220 10.11 13.75 -4.40
CA LEU A 220 10.47 14.06 -3.02
C LEU A 220 9.80 15.35 -2.54
N ALA A 221 9.90 16.42 -3.33
CA ALA A 221 9.24 17.68 -3.08
C ALA A 221 7.71 17.53 -2.94
N LEU A 222 7.08 16.81 -3.88
CA LEU A 222 5.64 16.55 -3.84
C LEU A 222 5.23 15.73 -2.61
N ARG A 223 6.01 14.72 -2.23
CA ARG A 223 5.71 13.90 -1.06
C ARG A 223 5.89 14.68 0.24
N ALA A 224 6.93 15.52 0.30
CA ALA A 224 7.10 16.43 1.41
C ALA A 224 5.82 17.28 1.50
N ARG A 225 5.43 17.98 0.42
CA ARG A 225 4.18 18.76 0.35
C ARG A 225 2.96 18.00 0.86
N GLN A 226 2.70 16.79 0.36
CA GLN A 226 1.58 15.97 0.80
C GLN A 226 1.61 15.68 2.31
N HIS A 227 2.78 15.40 2.88
CA HIS A 227 2.91 15.20 4.33
C HIS A 227 2.48 16.45 5.12
N PHE A 228 2.73 17.64 4.58
CA PHE A 228 2.35 18.93 5.19
C PHE A 228 0.88 19.27 5.03
N ASP A 229 0.30 19.02 3.85
CA ASP A 229 -1.12 19.27 3.58
C ASP A 229 -2.00 18.47 4.57
N HIS A 230 -1.56 17.28 4.97
CA HIS A 230 -2.27 16.47 5.95
C HIS A 230 -2.03 16.87 7.42
N ARG A 231 -0.95 17.58 7.77
CA ARG A 231 -0.53 17.77 9.18
C ARG A 231 -0.37 19.20 9.66
N HIS A 232 -0.44 20.17 8.76
CA HIS A 232 -0.20 21.58 9.08
C HIS A 232 1.19 21.87 9.69
N GLU A 233 2.19 20.98 9.49
CA GLU A 233 3.56 21.08 10.02
C GLU A 233 4.49 21.87 9.07
N LEU A 234 4.21 23.15 8.89
CA LEU A 234 4.89 24.03 7.93
C LEU A 234 6.41 24.17 8.14
N ASP A 235 6.89 24.12 9.38
CA ASP A 235 8.32 24.29 9.66
C ASP A 235 9.12 23.02 9.30
N VAL A 236 8.49 21.84 9.43
CA VAL A 236 9.04 20.57 8.95
C VAL A 236 9.07 20.60 7.42
N ALA A 237 8.06 21.22 6.81
CA ALA A 237 7.99 21.46 5.37
C ALA A 237 9.19 22.16 4.81
N ASP A 238 9.39 23.37 5.29
CA ASP A 238 10.50 24.20 4.86
C ASP A 238 11.82 23.45 5.08
N SER A 239 11.98 22.71 6.19
CA SER A 239 13.20 21.96 6.46
C SER A 239 13.45 20.82 5.46
N VAL A 240 12.44 20.01 5.13
CA VAL A 240 12.57 18.93 4.14
C VAL A 240 12.82 19.50 2.75
N LEU A 241 12.10 20.57 2.41
CA LEU A 241 12.14 21.20 1.09
C LEU A 241 13.50 21.89 0.85
N ASN A 242 14.07 22.53 1.87
CA ASN A 242 15.44 23.06 1.82
C ASN A 242 16.49 21.95 1.63
N GLU A 243 16.31 20.81 2.30
CA GLU A 243 17.18 19.64 2.10
C GLU A 243 17.05 19.11 0.67
N VAL A 244 15.83 18.91 0.18
CA VAL A 244 15.57 18.46 -1.20
C VAL A 244 16.11 19.45 -2.22
N ALA A 245 16.08 20.76 -1.95
CA ALA A 245 16.68 21.79 -2.80
C ALA A 245 18.22 21.72 -2.80
N THR A 246 18.84 21.42 -1.65
CA THR A 246 20.29 21.21 -1.52
C THR A 246 20.74 19.96 -2.28
N LEU A 247 19.96 18.87 -2.18
CA LEU A 247 20.15 17.68 -3.00
C LEU A 247 19.94 18.02 -4.48
N GLY A 248 18.88 18.75 -4.82
CA GLY A 248 18.54 19.15 -6.17
C GLY A 248 19.60 20.00 -6.84
N SER A 249 20.20 20.97 -6.14
CA SER A 249 21.26 21.83 -6.67
C SER A 249 22.56 21.08 -6.94
N ALA A 250 22.82 19.98 -6.22
CA ALA A 250 23.91 19.07 -6.51
C ALA A 250 23.70 18.25 -7.81
N TYR A 251 22.47 18.13 -8.31
CA TYR A 251 22.13 17.25 -9.44
C TYR A 251 21.37 17.90 -10.63
N VAL A 252 20.76 19.10 -10.51
CA VAL A 252 19.84 19.69 -11.53
C VAL A 252 19.77 21.24 -11.51
N LEU A 253 19.84 21.84 -12.71
CA LEU A 253 19.77 23.26 -13.15
C LEU A 253 18.75 24.23 -12.50
N ASP A 254 19.17 25.51 -12.42
CA ASP A 254 18.51 26.76 -11.99
C ASP A 254 17.03 27.02 -12.36
N SER A 255 16.47 26.33 -13.36
CA SER A 255 15.06 26.50 -13.75
C SER A 255 14.11 25.82 -12.77
N TYR A 256 14.52 24.70 -12.18
CA TYR A 256 13.69 23.95 -11.21
C TYR A 256 13.65 24.64 -9.85
N ALA A 257 14.79 25.20 -9.41
CA ALA A 257 14.83 25.99 -8.19
C ALA A 257 13.87 27.19 -8.26
N ARG A 258 13.67 27.80 -9.43
CA ARG A 258 12.73 28.93 -9.59
C ARG A 258 11.26 28.54 -9.51
N GLU A 259 10.81 27.52 -10.25
CA GLU A 259 9.42 27.04 -10.16
C GLU A 259 9.11 26.53 -8.76
N PHE A 260 10.03 25.77 -8.18
CA PHE A 260 9.91 25.27 -6.81
C PHE A 260 9.91 26.40 -5.77
N ASN A 261 10.78 27.39 -5.89
CA ASN A 261 10.80 28.54 -4.97
C ASN A 261 9.55 29.42 -5.14
N ALA A 262 8.96 29.49 -6.35
CA ALA A 262 7.72 30.20 -6.59
C ALA A 262 6.53 29.48 -5.93
N ASP A 263 6.40 28.18 -6.15
CA ASP A 263 5.44 27.32 -5.44
C ASP A 263 5.59 27.51 -3.92
N MET A 264 6.82 27.45 -3.41
CA MET A 264 7.12 27.65 -1.98
C MET A 264 6.81 29.06 -1.46
N ALA A 265 6.95 30.09 -2.29
CA ALA A 265 6.62 31.46 -1.91
C ALA A 265 5.09 31.62 -1.77
N ASP A 266 4.33 31.10 -2.74
CA ASP A 266 2.87 31.07 -2.68
C ASP A 266 2.39 30.30 -1.43
N TYR A 267 3.03 29.17 -1.11
CA TYR A 267 2.71 28.40 0.10
C TYR A 267 3.01 29.15 1.40
N ARG A 268 4.17 29.80 1.50
CA ARG A 268 4.50 30.60 2.69
C ARG A 268 3.53 31.75 2.89
N ASP A 269 3.02 32.34 1.81
CA ASP A 269 2.02 33.38 1.88
C ASP A 269 0.63 32.84 2.25
N GLN A 270 0.20 31.68 1.74
CA GLN A 270 -1.03 31.00 2.20
C GLN A 270 -0.97 30.66 3.70
N ALA A 271 0.13 30.06 4.15
CA ALA A 271 0.38 29.74 5.55
C ALA A 271 0.38 30.98 6.47
N ARG A 272 1.02 32.08 6.04
CA ARG A 272 1.01 33.35 6.77
C ARG A 272 -0.39 33.96 6.83
N THR A 273 -1.15 33.84 5.76
CA THR A 273 -2.54 34.35 5.68
C THR A 273 -3.44 33.55 6.63
N ALA A 274 -3.33 32.22 6.63
CA ALA A 274 -4.05 31.35 7.57
C ALA A 274 -3.71 31.64 9.03
N ARG A 275 -2.43 31.89 9.36
CA ARG A 275 -1.99 32.28 10.72
C ARG A 275 -2.44 33.68 11.14
N ARG A 276 -2.80 34.55 10.19
CA ARG A 276 -3.18 35.96 10.44
C ARG A 276 -4.70 36.18 10.50
N SER A 277 -5.53 35.24 10.05
CA SER A 277 -6.98 35.31 10.27
C SER A 277 -7.29 35.03 11.75
N PRO A 278 -7.71 36.04 12.54
CA PRO A 278 -7.86 35.90 13.99
C PRO A 278 -9.13 35.15 14.40
N ASP A 279 -10.05 34.91 13.45
CA ASP A 279 -11.29 34.17 13.68
C ASP A 279 -11.62 33.33 12.43
N PRO A 280 -12.09 32.07 12.59
CA PRO A 280 -12.73 31.38 11.47
C PRO A 280 -13.94 32.24 11.04
N PRO A 281 -14.16 32.48 9.74
CA PRO A 281 -15.39 33.14 9.32
C PRO A 281 -16.56 32.31 9.86
N SER A 282 -17.41 32.93 10.68
CA SER A 282 -18.62 32.31 11.21
C SER A 282 -19.28 31.52 10.09
N PRO A 283 -19.56 30.21 10.29
CA PRO A 283 -20.10 29.38 9.21
C PRO A 283 -21.32 30.10 8.67
N LYS A 284 -21.23 30.57 7.41
CA LYS A 284 -22.38 31.16 6.73
C LYS A 284 -23.47 30.12 6.85
N PRO A 285 -24.62 30.43 7.45
CA PRO A 285 -25.68 29.44 7.63
C PRO A 285 -26.01 28.90 6.26
N SER A 286 -25.61 27.66 6.02
CA SER A 286 -25.88 26.95 4.79
C SER A 286 -27.39 26.94 4.64
N ARG A 287 -27.90 27.77 3.74
CA ARG A 287 -29.31 27.78 3.28
C ARG A 287 -29.60 26.50 2.47
N ARG A 288 -29.31 25.34 3.05
CA ARG A 288 -29.99 24.09 2.70
C ARG A 288 -30.90 23.78 3.89
N ARG A 289 -32.13 24.29 3.81
CA ARG A 289 -33.26 23.66 4.49
C ARG A 289 -33.31 22.22 4.01
N ILE A 290 -32.75 21.30 4.77
CA ILE A 290 -33.12 19.89 4.67
C ILE A 290 -34.56 19.86 5.20
N PRO A 291 -35.58 19.56 4.37
CA PRO A 291 -36.92 19.38 4.89
C PRO A 291 -36.89 18.23 5.90
N PRO A 292 -37.58 18.35 7.05
CA PRO A 292 -37.65 17.26 8.01
C PRO A 292 -38.19 16.02 7.29
N ALA A 293 -37.47 14.91 7.41
CA ALA A 293 -37.91 13.62 6.91
C ALA A 293 -39.25 13.30 7.57
N THR A 294 -40.33 13.33 6.79
CA THR A 294 -41.65 12.83 7.20
C THR A 294 -41.50 11.34 7.47
N ILE A 295 -41.34 10.98 8.74
CA ILE A 295 -41.42 9.59 9.21
C ILE A 295 -42.89 9.17 9.03
N ALA A 296 -43.20 8.59 7.87
CA ALA A 296 -44.46 7.89 7.67
C ALA A 296 -44.43 6.62 8.52
N GLN A 297 -45.04 6.70 9.72
CA GLN A 297 -45.37 5.54 10.54
C GLN A 297 -46.31 4.62 9.73
N ARG A 298 -45.77 3.58 9.10
CA ARG A 298 -46.57 2.45 8.62
C ARG A 298 -47.06 1.69 9.84
N ARG A 299 -48.34 1.84 10.17
CA ARG A 299 -49.05 0.90 11.05
C ARG A 299 -49.05 -0.49 10.40
N PRO A 300 -48.86 -1.57 11.16
CA PRO A 300 -49.14 -2.91 10.68
C PRO A 300 -50.66 -3.06 10.49
N ARG A 301 -51.09 -3.63 9.37
CA ARG A 301 -52.48 -4.08 9.18
C ARG A 301 -52.64 -5.49 9.76
N PRO A 302 -53.83 -5.81 10.32
CA PRO A 302 -54.19 -7.14 10.77
C PRO A 302 -54.29 -8.14 9.61
#